data_AF-A0A3D5ZMN0-F1
#
_entry.id   AF-A0A3D5ZMN0-F1
#
_cell.length_a   1.000
_cell.length_b   1.000
_cell.length_c   1.000
_cell.angle_alpha   90.00
_cell.angle_beta   90.00
_cell.angle_gamma   90.00
#
_symmetry.space_group_name_H-M   'P 1'
#
loop_
_entity.id
_entity.type
_entity.pdbx_description
1 polymer ?
#
loop_
_entity_poly.entity_id
_entity_poly.type
_entity_poly.pdbx_seq_one_letter_code
_entity_poly.pdbx_strand_id
1 'polypeptide(L)'
;METGLCKHCFGSMEGGKVVEMQVEHVTSYVGDSAVMQTVLSDMDGQKQVCPNCGALNDPDEEFCDTCGLKLVVEDVKKYCPNCGAENPSDSKFCSNCQWSFTGEEPDKISKWKCPVCGNINDDEDKFCSNCSTSKQQSEVKSEVKA
;
A
#
# COMPACT_ATOMS: atom_id res chain seq x y z
N MET A 1 -3.78 -44.81 4.75
CA MET A 1 -5.03 -44.52 4.01
C MET A 1 -5.26 -43.04 4.15
N GLU A 2 -5.07 -42.28 3.07
CA GLU A 2 -5.41 -40.85 3.10
C GLU A 2 -6.91 -40.76 3.38
N THR A 3 -7.27 -40.12 4.49
CA THR A 3 -8.67 -39.88 4.84
C THR A 3 -9.26 -39.07 3.68
N GLY A 4 -10.30 -39.58 3.02
CA GLY A 4 -11.02 -38.87 1.95
C GLY A 4 -11.79 -37.65 2.45
N LEU A 5 -11.23 -36.89 3.39
CA LEU A 5 -11.79 -35.69 3.99
C LEU A 5 -10.99 -34.48 3.51
N CYS A 6 -11.69 -33.36 3.26
CA CYS A 6 -11.06 -32.09 2.96
C CYS A 6 -10.23 -31.62 4.16
N LYS A 7 -8.97 -31.23 3.94
CA LYS A 7 -8.06 -30.81 5.03
C LYS A 7 -8.43 -29.46 5.64
N HIS A 8 -9.29 -28.68 4.98
CA HIS A 8 -9.69 -27.36 5.45
C HIS A 8 -10.99 -27.40 6.28
N CYS A 9 -12.02 -28.10 5.79
CA CYS A 9 -13.33 -28.16 6.46
C CYS A 9 -13.67 -29.54 7.06
N PHE A 10 -12.82 -30.55 6.88
CA PHE A 10 -13.03 -31.95 7.31
C PHE A 10 -14.27 -32.64 6.69
N GLY A 11 -14.93 -32.02 5.73
CA GLY A 11 -16.04 -32.63 4.99
C GLY A 11 -15.58 -33.81 4.13
N SER A 12 -16.43 -34.83 3.98
CA SER A 12 -16.13 -35.97 3.12
C SER A 12 -16.05 -35.56 1.65
N MET A 13 -15.00 -36.02 0.97
CA MET A 13 -14.78 -35.91 -0.47
C MET A 13 -15.25 -37.16 -1.23
N GLU A 14 -15.75 -38.17 -0.52
CA GLU A 14 -16.33 -39.36 -1.13
C GLU A 14 -17.56 -38.98 -1.97
N GLY A 15 -17.57 -39.37 -3.25
CA GLY A 15 -18.60 -38.95 -4.20
C GLY A 15 -18.45 -37.51 -4.73
N GLY A 16 -17.39 -36.80 -4.36
CA GLY A 16 -17.07 -35.49 -4.91
C GLY A 16 -16.80 -35.52 -6.41
N LYS A 17 -17.23 -34.48 -7.13
CA LYS A 17 -16.89 -34.28 -8.56
C LYS A 17 -15.50 -33.67 -8.65
N VAL A 18 -14.61 -34.31 -9.41
CA VAL A 18 -13.36 -33.68 -9.85
C VAL A 18 -13.66 -32.89 -11.11
N VAL A 19 -13.26 -31.62 -11.12
CA VAL A 19 -13.39 -30.73 -12.28
C VAL A 19 -11.98 -30.27 -12.65
N GLU A 20 -11.62 -30.42 -13.91
CA GLU A 20 -10.40 -29.81 -14.44
C GLU A 20 -10.68 -28.34 -14.74
N MET A 21 -9.93 -27.46 -14.11
CA MET A 21 -10.02 -26.01 -14.34
C MET A 21 -8.68 -25.48 -14.80
N GLN A 22 -8.72 -24.51 -15.71
CA GLN A 22 -7.55 -23.80 -16.17
C GLN A 22 -7.28 -22.60 -15.26
N VAL A 23 -6.00 -22.40 -14.90
CA VAL A 23 -5.57 -21.19 -14.20
C VAL A 23 -5.39 -20.07 -15.22
N GLU A 24 -6.07 -18.95 -15.01
CA GLU A 24 -5.94 -17.75 -15.81
C GLU A 24 -5.58 -16.56 -14.92
N HIS A 25 -4.86 -15.59 -15.49
CA HIS A 25 -4.64 -14.30 -14.87
C HIS A 25 -5.37 -13.24 -15.68
N VAL A 26 -6.40 -12.65 -15.07
CA VAL A 26 -7.22 -11.61 -15.69
C VAL A 26 -6.71 -10.26 -15.23
N THR A 27 -6.41 -9.38 -16.18
CA THR A 27 -6.04 -7.99 -15.88
C THR A 27 -7.30 -7.17 -15.72
N SER A 28 -7.45 -6.51 -14.58
CA SER A 28 -8.40 -5.42 -14.36
C SER A 28 -7.65 -4.12 -14.12
N TYR A 29 -8.35 -3.00 -14.27
CA TYR A 29 -7.77 -1.67 -14.12
C TYR A 29 -8.43 -0.95 -12.94
N VAL A 30 -7.58 -0.41 -12.07
CA VAL A 30 -7.96 0.40 -10.92
C VAL A 30 -7.34 1.79 -11.13
N GLY A 31 -8.12 2.70 -11.70
CA GLY A 31 -7.58 3.94 -12.28
C GLY A 31 -6.60 3.63 -13.40
N ASP A 32 -5.39 4.19 -13.32
CA ASP A 32 -4.31 3.94 -14.29
C ASP A 32 -3.47 2.67 -13.96
N SER A 33 -3.77 2.00 -12.85
CA SER A 33 -3.01 0.81 -12.41
C SER A 33 -3.65 -0.47 -12.94
N ALA A 34 -2.85 -1.31 -13.60
CA ALA A 34 -3.25 -2.68 -13.95
C ALA A 34 -3.04 -3.62 -12.75
N VAL A 35 -4.09 -4.31 -12.33
CA VAL A 35 -4.03 -5.35 -11.30
C VAL A 35 -4.37 -6.70 -11.93
N MET A 36 -3.64 -7.74 -11.56
CA MET A 36 -3.85 -9.08 -12.09
C MET A 36 -4.52 -9.95 -11.03
N GLN A 37 -5.71 -10.44 -11.32
CA GLN A 37 -6.43 -11.37 -10.47
C GLN A 37 -6.30 -12.80 -11.02
N THR A 38 -6.08 -13.76 -10.13
CA THR A 38 -6.06 -15.18 -10.51
C THR A 38 -7.49 -15.72 -10.49
N VAL A 39 -7.90 -16.32 -11.60
CA VAL A 39 -9.20 -16.98 -11.74
C VAL A 39 -8.98 -18.43 -12.17
N LEU A 40 -9.96 -19.28 -11.87
CA LEU A 40 -10.07 -20.62 -12.42
C LEU A 40 -11.22 -20.63 -13.43
N SER A 41 -10.98 -21.17 -14.62
CA SER A 41 -11.97 -21.26 -15.70
C SER A 41 -12.22 -22.70 -16.13
N ASP A 42 -13.46 -23.00 -16.50
CA ASP A 42 -13.86 -24.23 -17.17
C ASP A 42 -14.98 -23.95 -18.20
N MET A 43 -15.67 -24.99 -18.66
CA MET A 43 -16.79 -24.84 -19.60
C MET A 43 -18.04 -24.18 -18.99
N ASP A 44 -18.17 -24.20 -17.66
CA ASP A 44 -19.30 -23.67 -16.92
C ASP A 44 -19.07 -22.20 -16.51
N GLY A 45 -17.82 -21.72 -16.54
CA GLY A 45 -17.50 -20.30 -16.42
C GLY A 45 -16.18 -20.03 -15.68
N GLN A 46 -16.02 -18.78 -15.22
CA GLN A 46 -14.89 -18.35 -14.40
C GLN A 46 -15.28 -18.30 -12.92
N LYS A 47 -14.33 -18.60 -12.03
CA LYS A 47 -14.42 -18.39 -10.59
C LYS A 47 -13.21 -17.62 -10.11
N GLN A 48 -13.42 -16.60 -9.28
CA GLN A 48 -12.35 -15.86 -8.65
C GLN A 48 -11.84 -16.57 -7.39
N VAL A 49 -10.52 -16.68 -7.27
CA VAL A 49 -9.87 -17.29 -6.10
C VAL A 49 -9.66 -16.21 -5.04
N CYS A 50 -10.21 -16.41 -3.84
CA CYS A 50 -9.95 -15.51 -2.71
C CYS A 50 -8.47 -15.58 -2.32
N PRO A 51 -7.72 -14.46 -2.31
CA PRO A 51 -6.29 -14.48 -1.97
C PRO A 51 -6.01 -14.74 -0.49
N ASN A 52 -7.01 -14.60 0.39
CA ASN A 52 -6.85 -14.83 1.83
C ASN A 52 -7.14 -16.29 2.23
N CYS A 53 -8.22 -16.89 1.72
CA CYS A 53 -8.64 -18.23 2.15
C CYS A 53 -8.66 -19.29 1.04
N GLY A 54 -8.47 -18.90 -0.23
CA GLY A 54 -8.50 -19.81 -1.38
C GLY A 54 -9.89 -20.25 -1.84
N ALA A 55 -10.98 -19.76 -1.23
CA ALA A 55 -12.34 -20.06 -1.67
C ALA A 55 -12.58 -19.57 -3.11
N LEU A 56 -13.38 -20.33 -3.86
CA LEU A 56 -13.84 -19.97 -5.20
C LEU A 56 -15.15 -19.18 -5.08
N ASN A 57 -15.18 -17.97 -5.63
CA ASN A 57 -16.36 -17.09 -5.59
C ASN A 57 -16.77 -16.76 -7.04
N ASP A 58 -18.01 -16.34 -7.23
CA ASP A 58 -18.49 -15.88 -8.53
C ASP A 58 -17.77 -14.59 -8.95
N PRO A 59 -17.46 -14.36 -10.25
CA PRO A 59 -16.63 -13.24 -10.70
C PRO A 59 -17.15 -11.85 -10.33
N ASP A 60 -18.45 -11.71 -10.08
CA ASP A 60 -19.16 -10.49 -9.73
C ASP A 60 -19.29 -10.26 -8.21
N GLU A 61 -18.85 -11.22 -7.38
CA GLU A 61 -18.89 -11.07 -5.92
C GLU A 61 -17.92 -10.00 -5.42
N GLU A 62 -18.44 -9.09 -4.60
CA GLU A 62 -17.64 -8.02 -3.99
C GLU A 62 -16.85 -8.48 -2.77
N PHE A 63 -17.34 -9.51 -2.07
CA PHE A 63 -16.76 -10.06 -0.85
C PHE A 63 -16.68 -11.58 -0.94
N CYS A 64 -15.70 -12.18 -0.27
CA CYS A 64 -15.59 -13.62 -0.21
C CYS A 64 -16.66 -14.21 0.72
N ASP A 65 -17.50 -15.11 0.19
CA ASP A 65 -18.56 -15.79 0.95
C ASP A 65 -18.07 -16.63 2.12
N THR A 66 -16.78 -17.00 2.11
CA THR A 66 -16.18 -17.83 3.15
C THR A 66 -15.51 -17.01 4.26
N CYS A 67 -14.78 -15.94 3.93
CA CYS A 67 -13.97 -15.20 4.89
C CYS A 67 -14.29 -13.70 5.02
N GLY A 68 -15.19 -13.17 4.19
CA GLY A 68 -15.59 -11.76 4.21
C GLY A 68 -14.55 -10.78 3.68
N LEU A 69 -13.42 -11.25 3.12
CA LEU A 69 -12.46 -10.36 2.47
C LEU A 69 -13.13 -9.68 1.26
N LYS A 70 -13.01 -8.36 1.15
CA LYS A 70 -13.40 -7.62 -0.06
C LYS A 70 -12.51 -8.05 -1.23
N LEU A 71 -13.12 -8.57 -2.29
CA LEU A 71 -12.43 -9.12 -3.46
C LEU A 71 -12.20 -8.06 -4.55
N VAL A 72 -13.03 -7.01 -4.57
CA VAL A 72 -12.88 -5.89 -5.50
C VAL A 72 -11.85 -4.90 -4.95
N VAL A 73 -10.80 -4.65 -5.74
CA VAL A 73 -9.77 -3.66 -5.46
C VAL A 73 -10.24 -2.29 -5.96
N GLU A 74 -10.61 -1.39 -5.04
CA GLU A 74 -11.03 -0.02 -5.39
C GLU A 74 -9.84 0.94 -5.51
N ASP A 75 -8.78 0.68 -4.74
CA ASP A 75 -7.57 1.50 -4.71
C ASP A 75 -6.34 0.61 -4.63
N VAL A 76 -5.32 0.94 -5.43
CA VAL A 76 -3.99 0.33 -5.26
C VAL A 76 -3.27 1.05 -4.12
N LYS A 77 -2.96 0.30 -3.06
CA LYS A 77 -2.18 0.79 -1.91
C LYS A 77 -0.79 0.16 -1.92
N LYS A 78 0.16 0.81 -1.25
CA LYS A 78 1.45 0.24 -0.90
C LYS A 78 1.71 0.40 0.59
N TYR A 79 2.45 -0.54 1.15
CA TYR A 79 2.79 -0.54 2.57
C TYR A 79 4.24 -0.11 2.75
N CYS A 80 4.48 0.79 3.70
CA CYS A 80 5.81 1.29 3.99
C CYS A 80 6.71 0.17 4.54
N PRO A 81 7.88 -0.11 3.95
CA PRO A 81 8.78 -1.16 4.45
C PRO A 81 9.44 -0.79 5.78
N ASN A 82 9.48 0.49 6.14
CA ASN A 82 10.07 0.97 7.38
C ASN A 82 9.10 0.97 8.57
N CYS A 83 7.83 1.31 8.36
CA CYS A 83 6.85 1.45 9.46
C CYS A 83 5.52 0.70 9.27
N GLY A 84 5.32 0.02 8.14
CA GLY A 84 4.08 -0.73 7.85
C GLY A 84 2.86 0.11 7.48
N ALA A 85 2.94 1.45 7.52
CA ALA A 85 1.80 2.31 7.19
C ALA A 85 1.33 2.10 5.74
N GLU A 86 0.01 2.05 5.54
CA GLU A 86 -0.63 2.08 4.24
C GLU A 86 -0.46 3.47 3.59
N ASN A 87 -0.15 3.52 2.31
CA ASN A 87 0.02 4.74 1.53
C ASN A 87 -0.59 4.56 0.12
N PRO A 88 -1.05 5.64 -0.53
CA PRO A 88 -1.38 5.61 -1.96
C PRO A 88 -0.24 5.05 -2.81
N SER A 89 -0.55 4.30 -3.87
CA SER A 89 0.45 3.66 -4.75
C SER A 89 1.44 4.66 -5.35
N ASP A 90 1.01 5.88 -5.64
CA ASP A 90 1.78 6.99 -6.22
C ASP A 90 2.58 7.82 -5.20
N SER A 91 2.45 7.56 -3.90
CA SER A 91 3.13 8.36 -2.86
C SER A 91 4.65 8.32 -2.99
N LYS A 92 5.32 9.46 -3.08
CA LYS A 92 6.80 9.51 -3.08
C LYS A 92 7.41 9.19 -1.71
N PHE A 93 6.72 9.58 -0.65
CA PHE A 93 7.17 9.41 0.73
C PHE A 93 6.07 8.75 1.58
N CYS A 94 6.48 8.04 2.64
CA CYS A 94 5.54 7.54 3.62
C CYS A 94 4.93 8.70 4.41
N SER A 95 3.60 8.78 4.40
CA SER A 95 2.83 9.78 5.15
C SER A 95 3.07 9.75 6.66
N ASN A 96 3.49 8.60 7.20
CA ASN A 96 3.76 8.41 8.63
C ASN A 96 5.22 8.67 9.01
N CYS A 97 6.19 8.10 8.28
CA CYS A 97 7.61 8.13 8.68
C CYS A 97 8.57 8.77 7.67
N GLN A 98 8.05 9.36 6.58
CA GLN A 98 8.83 10.03 5.53
C GLN A 98 9.83 9.12 4.79
N TRP A 99 9.72 7.80 4.96
CA TRP A 99 10.50 6.85 4.16
C TRP A 99 10.26 7.09 2.67
N SER A 100 11.34 7.25 1.92
CA SER A 100 11.27 7.46 0.47
C SER A 100 10.97 6.16 -0.26
N PHE A 101 9.92 6.17 -1.07
CA PHE A 101 9.60 5.06 -1.96
C PHE A 101 10.35 5.14 -3.30
N THR A 102 10.87 6.32 -3.64
CA THR A 102 11.57 6.60 -4.90
C THR A 102 13.10 6.65 -4.74
N GLY A 103 13.61 6.60 -3.51
CA GLY A 103 15.02 6.83 -3.21
C GLY A 103 15.42 8.31 -3.27
N GLU A 104 14.49 9.21 -3.61
CA GLU A 104 14.66 10.65 -3.46
C GLU A 104 14.76 10.97 -1.97
N GLU A 105 15.76 11.76 -1.54
CA GLU A 105 15.71 12.33 -0.20
C GLU A 105 14.47 13.24 -0.13
N PRO A 106 13.71 13.27 0.98
CA PRO A 106 12.77 14.36 1.20
C PRO A 106 13.54 15.65 0.97
N ASP A 107 12.97 16.58 0.19
CA ASP A 107 13.58 17.90 0.05
C ASP A 107 13.99 18.35 1.45
N LYS A 108 15.26 18.74 1.61
CA LYS A 108 15.72 19.32 2.87
C LYS A 108 14.94 20.61 3.02
N ILE A 109 13.73 20.53 3.56
CA ILE A 109 12.98 21.69 3.98
C ILE A 109 13.83 22.26 5.10
N SER A 110 14.62 23.28 4.76
CA SER A 110 15.59 23.89 5.65
C SER A 110 14.83 24.70 6.70
N LYS A 111 14.17 24.03 7.63
CA LYS A 111 13.38 24.72 8.64
C LYS A 111 14.30 25.43 9.62
N TRP A 112 13.94 26.64 10.03
CA TRP A 112 14.65 27.36 11.07
C TRP A 112 13.79 27.52 12.33
N LYS A 113 14.41 27.33 13.49
CA LYS A 113 13.75 27.53 14.79
C LYS A 113 13.90 28.99 15.20
N CYS A 114 12.79 29.66 15.48
CA CYS A 114 12.79 31.04 15.96
C CYS A 114 13.52 31.15 17.31
N PRO A 115 14.55 32.00 17.46
CA PRO A 115 15.28 32.13 18.72
C PRO A 115 14.49 32.86 19.80
N VAL A 116 13.41 33.57 19.44
CA VAL A 116 12.57 34.33 20.39
C VAL A 116 11.44 33.49 20.96
N CYS A 117 10.69 32.75 20.13
CA CYS A 117 9.52 31.99 20.60
C CYS A 117 9.63 30.46 20.40
N GLY A 118 10.67 29.98 19.74
CA GLY A 118 10.88 28.55 19.50
C GLY A 118 10.04 27.92 18.39
N ASN A 119 9.16 28.68 17.71
CA ASN A 119 8.39 28.19 16.57
C ASN A 119 9.30 27.72 15.42
N ILE A 120 8.93 26.66 14.73
CA ILE A 120 9.65 26.14 13.57
C ILE A 120 9.01 26.74 12.31
N ASN A 121 9.82 27.39 11.46
CA ASN A 121 9.37 28.07 10.24
C ASN A 121 10.10 27.49 9.04
N ASP A 122 9.57 27.69 7.83
CA ASP A 122 10.22 27.23 6.60
C ASP A 122 11.44 28.11 6.26
N ASP A 123 12.40 27.58 5.48
CA ASP A 123 13.65 28.32 5.20
C ASP A 123 13.42 29.65 4.50
N GLU A 124 12.43 29.65 3.62
CA GLU A 124 12.04 30.78 2.77
C GLU A 124 11.34 31.88 3.59
N ASP A 125 10.86 31.55 4.79
CA ASP A 125 10.20 32.50 5.68
C ASP A 125 11.19 33.52 6.23
N LYS A 126 10.98 34.78 5.82
CA LYS A 126 11.74 35.92 6.33
C LYS A 126 11.39 36.26 7.78
N PHE A 127 10.20 35.87 8.24
CA PHE A 127 9.69 36.19 9.57
C PHE A 127 9.06 34.95 10.20
N CYS A 128 9.17 34.82 11.52
CA CYS A 128 8.48 33.79 12.27
C CYS A 128 6.96 33.94 12.12
N SER A 129 6.27 32.88 11.70
CA SER A 129 4.81 32.90 11.50
C SER A 129 4.02 33.09 12.79
N ASN A 130 4.63 32.84 13.96
CA ASN A 130 3.99 32.99 15.26
C ASN A 130 4.24 34.36 15.92
N CYS A 131 5.48 34.87 15.89
CA CYS A 131 5.86 36.09 16.62
C CYS A 131 6.43 37.20 15.73
N SER A 132 6.42 37.00 14.41
CA SER A 132 6.91 37.94 13.39
C SER A 132 8.37 38.36 13.51
N THR A 133 9.15 37.73 14.41
CA THR A 133 10.60 37.97 14.52
C THR A 133 11.29 37.58 13.22
N SER A 134 12.14 38.47 12.70
CA SER A 134 12.91 38.22 11.49
C SER A 134 13.89 37.06 11.65
N LYS A 135 14.07 36.28 10.58
CA LYS A 135 15.12 35.26 10.49
C LYS A 135 16.49 35.96 10.54
N GLN A 136 17.28 35.70 11.58
CA GLN A 136 18.66 36.18 11.60
C GLN A 136 19.51 35.29 10.71
N GLN A 137 19.97 35.83 9.58
CA GLN A 137 20.94 35.14 8.73
C GLN A 137 22.26 35.04 9.51
N SER A 138 22.67 33.83 9.86
CA SER A 138 24.03 33.62 10.37
C SER A 138 25.00 33.86 9.22
N GLU A 139 25.80 34.93 9.29
CA GLU A 139 27.01 35.06 8.48
C GLU A 139 27.88 33.83 8.78
N VAL A 140 27.90 32.85 7.88
CA VAL A 140 28.93 31.82 7.90
C VAL A 140 30.22 32.52 7.48
N LYS A 141 30.94 33.11 8.44
CA LYS A 141 32.35 33.41 8.25
C LYS A 141 33.07 32.08 8.07
N SER A 142 33.32 31.72 6.81
CA SER A 142 34.32 30.74 6.46
C SER A 142 35.69 31.25 6.91
N GLU A 143 36.11 30.88 8.10
CA GLU A 143 37.50 31.01 8.49
C GLU A 143 38.33 29.99 7.70
N VAL A 144 39.09 30.52 6.75
CA VAL A 144 40.15 29.85 6.00
C VAL A 144 41.24 29.40 6.99
N LYS A 145 41.68 28.14 6.89
CA LYS A 145 43.00 27.75 7.41
C LYS A 145 43.93 27.55 6.21
N ALA A 146 44.98 28.37 6.20
CA ALA A 146 46.08 28.37 5.23
C ALA A 146 46.92 27.09 5.29
#